data_AF-A0A7C9M6U7-F1
#
_entry.id   AF-A0A7C9M6U7-F1
#
_cell.length_a   1.000
_cell.length_b   1.000
_cell.length_c   1.000
_cell.angle_alpha   90.00
_cell.angle_beta   90.00
_cell.angle_gamma   90.00
#
_symmetry.space_group_name_H-M   'P 1'
#
loop_
_entity.id
_entity.type
_entity.pdbx_description
1 polymer ?
#
loop_
_entity_poly.entity_id
_entity_poly.type
_entity_poly.pdbx_seq_one_letter_code
_entity_poly.pdbx_strand_id
1 'polypeptide(L)'
;MKQICITTSSIWINSLIRAEVEPAQALPYLTELASNLCPHDDWQKFAAINVCRDATSFNGWLIKAIETFTSNQPRDILHFGLFNPIYKDKEGQYVTLSIYLTPKKNQSFDQWGTESDSSQFHYYDSEVLDNIYSYAYGRPQSLGNSAEFLLGLGYASSLVLYAAQSFGLQLLATSTSQCDITIGFDGGEIETLGTVTRSGFQPKSRVN
;
A
#
# COMPACT_ATOMS: atom_id res chain seq x y z
N MET A 1 -27.22 -3.96 4.21
CA MET A 1 -26.33 -2.85 3.82
C MET A 1 -25.98 -3.04 2.37
N LYS A 2 -26.25 -2.03 1.53
CA LYS A 2 -25.92 -2.06 0.10
C LYS A 2 -24.40 -1.85 -0.02
N GLN A 3 -23.67 -2.94 -0.23
CA GLN A 3 -22.25 -2.98 -0.51
C GLN A 3 -22.04 -2.47 -1.94
N ILE A 4 -22.06 -1.15 -2.11
CA ILE A 4 -22.04 -0.48 -3.40
C ILE A 4 -20.83 0.45 -3.40
N CYS A 5 -19.99 0.29 -4.41
CA CYS A 5 -18.72 1.01 -4.68
C CYS A 5 -17.41 0.32 -4.29
N ILE A 6 -17.38 -1.01 -4.21
CA ILE A 6 -16.12 -1.72 -4.48
C ILE A 6 -16.07 -1.97 -5.98
N THR A 7 -15.56 -0.99 -6.72
CA THR A 7 -15.02 -1.24 -8.06
C THR A 7 -13.62 -1.84 -7.87
N THR A 8 -13.15 -2.65 -8.82
CA THR A 8 -11.91 -3.41 -8.66
C THR A 8 -10.75 -2.47 -8.34
N SER A 9 -9.90 -2.81 -7.35
CA SER A 9 -8.76 -1.98 -6.92
C SER A 9 -7.88 -1.52 -8.07
N SER A 10 -7.77 -2.35 -9.10
CA SER A 10 -7.13 -2.06 -10.38
C SER A 10 -7.53 -0.72 -11.00
N ILE A 11 -8.80 -0.29 -10.95
CA ILE A 11 -9.24 0.96 -11.59
C ILE A 11 -8.62 2.18 -10.91
N TRP A 12 -8.54 2.17 -9.58
CA TRP A 12 -8.04 3.29 -8.79
C TRP A 12 -6.54 3.37 -8.82
N ILE A 13 -5.88 2.22 -8.68
CA ILE A 13 -4.43 2.10 -8.78
C ILE A 13 -3.98 2.52 -10.18
N ASN A 14 -4.68 2.07 -11.23
CA ASN A 14 -4.41 2.53 -12.59
C ASN A 14 -4.66 4.04 -12.75
N SER A 15 -5.66 4.60 -12.08
CA SER A 15 -5.93 6.04 -12.12
C SER A 15 -4.80 6.84 -11.46
N LEU A 16 -4.27 6.39 -10.32
CA LEU A 16 -3.09 6.97 -9.67
C LEU A 16 -1.85 6.90 -10.56
N ILE A 17 -1.58 5.72 -11.14
CA ILE A 17 -0.46 5.51 -12.05
C ILE A 17 -0.58 6.43 -13.27
N ARG A 18 -1.79 6.58 -13.83
CA ARG A 18 -2.03 7.43 -15.01
C ARG A 18 -1.88 8.92 -14.71
N ALA A 19 -2.30 9.35 -13.53
CA ALA A 19 -2.26 10.75 -13.12
C ALA A 19 -0.92 11.16 -12.49
N GLU A 20 0.02 10.21 -12.32
CA GLU A 20 1.36 10.46 -11.74
C GLU A 20 1.27 11.19 -10.39
N VAL A 21 0.29 10.80 -9.58
CA VAL A 21 -0.07 11.51 -8.35
C VAL A 21 1.00 11.25 -7.29
N GLU A 22 1.62 12.33 -6.79
CA GLU A 22 2.56 12.25 -5.67
C GLU A 22 1.83 11.82 -4.39
N PRO A 23 2.52 11.19 -3.41
CA PRO A 23 1.89 10.76 -2.16
C PRO A 23 1.14 11.89 -1.43
N ALA A 24 1.68 13.12 -1.48
CA ALA A 24 1.06 14.29 -0.86
C ALA A 24 -0.27 14.72 -1.53
N GLN A 25 -0.57 14.23 -2.72
CA GLN A 25 -1.79 14.53 -3.48
C GLN A 25 -2.72 13.32 -3.59
N ALA A 26 -2.24 12.12 -3.29
CA ALA A 26 -2.97 10.87 -3.49
C ALA A 26 -4.25 10.81 -2.66
N LEU A 27 -4.19 11.15 -1.37
CA LEU A 27 -5.37 11.04 -0.51
C LEU A 27 -6.48 12.04 -0.87
N PRO A 28 -6.20 13.35 -1.11
CA PRO A 28 -7.21 14.26 -1.65
C PRO A 28 -7.82 13.78 -2.97
N TYR A 29 -6.98 13.35 -3.92
CA TYR A 29 -7.43 12.86 -5.23
C TYR A 29 -8.36 11.65 -5.10
N LEU A 30 -7.97 10.66 -4.30
CA LEU A 30 -8.76 9.45 -4.07
C LEU A 30 -10.07 9.76 -3.32
N THR A 31 -10.04 10.70 -2.37
CA THR A 31 -11.23 11.12 -1.62
C THR A 31 -12.24 11.80 -2.54
N GLU A 32 -11.79 12.68 -3.44
CA GLU A 32 -12.64 13.32 -4.44
C GLU A 32 -13.28 12.26 -5.36
N LEU A 33 -12.46 11.37 -5.91
CA LEU A 33 -12.92 10.27 -6.76
C LEU A 33 -13.97 9.40 -6.04
N ALA A 34 -13.69 9.00 -4.80
CA ALA A 34 -14.60 8.18 -3.99
C ALA A 34 -15.92 8.91 -3.70
N SER A 35 -15.86 10.20 -3.39
CA SER A 35 -17.05 11.00 -3.09
C SER A 35 -17.98 11.14 -4.29
N ASN A 36 -17.42 11.20 -5.50
CA ASN A 36 -18.19 11.26 -6.75
C ASN A 36 -18.86 9.93 -7.09
N LEU A 37 -18.18 8.82 -6.81
CA LEU A 37 -18.69 7.47 -7.10
C LEU A 37 -19.69 6.98 -6.04
N CYS A 38 -19.42 7.29 -4.77
CA CYS A 38 -20.18 6.83 -3.62
C CYS A 38 -20.42 7.98 -2.63
N PRO A 39 -21.37 8.90 -2.88
CA PRO A 39 -21.59 10.04 -1.99
C PRO A 39 -21.84 9.61 -0.54
N HIS A 40 -21.05 10.17 0.39
CA HIS A 40 -21.14 9.90 1.83
C HIS A 40 -20.47 11.03 2.63
N ASP A 41 -21.06 11.43 3.76
CA ASP A 41 -20.55 12.55 4.56
C ASP A 41 -19.18 12.28 5.19
N ASP A 42 -18.86 11.01 5.47
CA ASP A 42 -17.57 10.65 6.07
C ASP A 42 -16.37 10.91 5.16
N TRP A 43 -16.54 11.08 3.85
CA TRP A 43 -15.42 11.43 2.96
C TRP A 43 -14.73 12.73 3.37
N GLN A 44 -15.46 13.69 3.95
CA GLN A 44 -14.89 14.96 4.41
C GLN A 44 -13.84 14.78 5.51
N LYS A 45 -13.92 13.71 6.30
CA LYS A 45 -12.94 13.42 7.36
C LYS A 45 -11.57 13.09 6.79
N PHE A 46 -11.53 12.36 5.67
CA PHE A 46 -10.28 11.95 5.04
C PHE A 46 -9.57 13.12 4.36
N ALA A 47 -10.33 14.10 3.86
CA ALA A 47 -9.76 15.32 3.27
C ALA A 47 -8.96 16.18 4.26
N ALA A 48 -9.16 16.00 5.57
CA ALA A 48 -8.45 16.72 6.62
C ALA A 48 -7.14 16.04 7.08
N ILE A 49 -6.85 14.83 6.59
CA ILE A 49 -5.65 14.08 6.99
C ILE A 49 -4.41 14.74 6.39
N ASN A 50 -3.40 15.00 7.24
CA ASN A 50 -2.13 15.57 6.81
C ASN A 50 -1.18 14.50 6.27
N VAL A 51 -0.75 14.65 5.01
CA VAL A 51 0.05 13.66 4.27
C VAL A 51 1.53 14.03 4.11
N CYS A 52 2.00 15.12 4.71
CA CYS A 52 3.29 15.72 4.34
C CYS A 52 4.55 14.93 4.75
N ARG A 53 4.46 13.84 5.53
CA ARG A 53 5.64 13.20 6.15
C ARG A 53 5.98 11.81 5.65
N ASP A 54 5.03 11.11 5.05
CA ASP A 54 5.21 9.68 4.80
C ASP A 54 6.20 9.38 3.69
N ALA A 55 6.24 10.17 2.61
CA ALA A 55 7.14 9.88 1.49
C ALA A 55 8.61 9.75 1.93
N THR A 56 9.11 10.68 2.75
CA THR A 56 10.49 10.64 3.24
C THR A 56 10.71 9.53 4.27
N SER A 57 9.78 9.34 5.21
CA SER A 57 9.94 8.31 6.24
C SER A 57 9.79 6.89 5.67
N PHE A 58 8.88 6.69 4.71
CA PHE A 58 8.70 5.45 3.96
C PHE A 58 9.97 5.08 3.19
N ASN A 59 10.57 6.04 2.51
CA ASN A 59 11.84 5.85 1.82
C ASN A 59 12.95 5.36 2.79
N GLY A 60 13.07 5.98 3.96
CA GLY A 60 14.03 5.58 4.99
C GLY A 60 13.74 4.21 5.59
N TRP A 61 12.46 3.86 5.75
CA TRP A 61 12.04 2.52 6.20
C TRP A 61 12.34 1.46 5.14
N LEU A 62 12.05 1.73 3.86
CA LEU A 62 12.21 0.79 2.76
C LEU A 62 13.67 0.36 2.59
N ILE A 63 14.61 1.30 2.67
CA ILE A 63 16.04 0.99 2.63
C ILE A 63 16.41 -0.01 3.73
N LYS A 64 15.99 0.26 4.97
CA LYS A 64 16.25 -0.63 6.11
C LYS A 64 15.58 -1.99 5.93
N ALA A 65 14.32 -2.03 5.47
CA ALA A 65 13.59 -3.26 5.24
C ALA A 65 14.26 -4.15 4.19
N ILE A 66 14.85 -3.55 3.15
CA ILE A 66 15.58 -4.29 2.11
C ILE A 66 16.93 -4.81 2.60
N GLU A 67 17.59 -4.07 3.50
CA GLU A 67 18.85 -4.48 4.13
C GLU A 67 18.70 -5.72 5.02
N THR A 68 17.51 -5.99 5.56
CA THR A 68 17.28 -7.20 6.38
C THR A 68 17.15 -8.47 5.54
N PHE A 69 16.94 -8.35 4.24
CA PHE A 69 16.85 -9.50 3.36
C PHE A 69 18.22 -10.14 3.13
N THR A 70 18.31 -11.45 3.29
CA THR A 70 19.56 -12.19 3.08
C THR A 70 19.92 -12.25 1.59
N SER A 71 21.20 -12.36 1.25
CA SER A 71 21.68 -12.43 -0.14
C SER A 71 21.16 -13.66 -0.91
N ASN A 72 20.67 -14.67 -0.20
CA ASN A 72 20.18 -15.92 -0.79
C ASN A 72 18.65 -15.94 -0.99
N GLN A 73 17.93 -14.91 -0.52
CA GLN A 73 16.50 -14.83 -0.76
C GLN A 73 16.21 -14.46 -2.22
N PRO A 74 15.39 -15.24 -2.94
CA PRO A 74 14.93 -14.87 -4.27
C PRO A 74 14.06 -13.61 -4.22
N ARG A 75 14.33 -12.66 -5.13
CA ARG A 75 13.70 -11.32 -5.14
C ARG A 75 13.13 -10.96 -6.52
N ASP A 76 12.59 -11.95 -7.23
CA ASP A 76 11.93 -11.70 -8.51
C ASP A 76 10.72 -10.78 -8.30
N ILE A 77 10.15 -10.78 -7.08
CA ILE A 77 9.03 -9.93 -6.67
C ILE A 77 9.32 -9.32 -5.30
N LEU A 78 9.06 -8.03 -5.15
CA LEU A 78 8.87 -7.36 -3.86
C LEU A 78 7.38 -7.11 -3.65
N HIS A 79 6.82 -7.78 -2.64
CA HIS A 79 5.44 -7.60 -2.25
C HIS A 79 5.31 -6.65 -1.07
N PHE A 80 4.53 -5.60 -1.26
CA PHE A 80 4.10 -4.67 -0.23
C PHE A 80 2.69 -5.06 0.24
N GLY A 81 2.61 -5.79 1.35
CA GLY A 81 1.33 -6.22 1.89
C GLY A 81 0.74 -5.17 2.82
N LEU A 82 -0.58 -4.97 2.75
CA LEU A 82 -1.34 -4.20 3.71
C LEU A 82 -1.99 -5.15 4.72
N PHE A 83 -1.75 -4.87 5.99
CA PHE A 83 -2.26 -5.67 7.10
C PHE A 83 -2.79 -4.77 8.21
N ASN A 84 -3.67 -5.33 9.05
CA ASN A 84 -4.23 -4.65 10.21
C ASN A 84 -3.64 -5.21 11.51
N PRO A 85 -2.41 -4.83 11.91
CA PRO A 85 -1.82 -5.34 13.13
C PRO A 85 -2.62 -4.87 14.35
N ILE A 86 -2.79 -5.79 15.30
CA ILE A 86 -3.39 -5.51 16.61
C ILE A 86 -2.26 -5.23 17.59
N TYR A 87 -2.17 -3.99 18.04
CA TYR A 87 -1.23 -3.55 19.05
C TYR A 87 -1.88 -3.56 20.43
N LYS A 88 -1.05 -3.58 21.47
CA LYS A 88 -1.49 -3.46 22.87
C LYS A 88 -0.57 -2.51 23.63
N ASP A 89 -1.16 -1.49 24.24
CA ASP A 89 -0.48 -0.51 25.08
C ASP A 89 -1.11 -0.46 26.49
N LYS A 90 -0.90 0.64 27.22
CA LYS A 90 -1.46 0.82 28.57
C LYS A 90 -2.96 1.17 28.52
N GLU A 91 -3.41 1.71 27.39
CA GLU A 91 -4.73 2.22 27.11
C GLU A 91 -5.66 1.13 26.57
N GLY A 92 -5.12 0.07 25.96
CA GLY A 92 -5.87 -1.11 25.56
C GLY A 92 -5.26 -1.83 24.37
N GLN A 93 -6.13 -2.46 23.58
CA GLN A 93 -5.78 -2.97 22.26
C GLN A 93 -6.28 -1.99 21.20
N TYR A 94 -5.45 -1.71 20.20
CA TYR A 94 -5.82 -0.90 19.05
C TYR A 94 -5.40 -1.58 17.75
N VAL A 95 -6.08 -1.24 16.66
CA VAL A 95 -5.85 -1.79 15.33
C VAL A 95 -5.52 -0.64 14.40
N THR A 96 -4.51 -0.82 13.57
CA THR A 96 -4.10 0.17 12.57
C THR A 96 -4.08 -0.47 11.18
N LEU A 97 -3.65 0.29 10.18
CA LEU A 97 -3.35 -0.21 8.84
C LEU A 97 -1.86 0.06 8.57
N SER A 98 -1.09 -0.98 8.32
CA SER A 98 0.35 -0.89 8.10
C SER A 98 0.77 -1.56 6.79
N ILE A 99 1.91 -1.14 6.27
CA ILE A 99 2.56 -1.80 5.12
C ILE A 99 3.66 -2.71 5.66
N TYR A 100 3.81 -3.91 5.12
CA TYR A 100 5.00 -4.73 5.31
C TYR A 100 5.62 -5.09 3.95
N LEU A 101 6.90 -5.50 3.96
CA LEU A 101 7.62 -5.89 2.75
C LEU A 101 8.03 -7.36 2.83
N THR A 102 7.82 -8.11 1.75
CA THR A 102 8.26 -9.50 1.64
C THR A 102 8.83 -9.78 0.25
N PRO A 103 10.06 -10.33 0.15
CA PRO A 103 10.61 -10.79 -1.12
C PRO A 103 10.05 -12.19 -1.45
N LYS A 104 9.71 -12.44 -2.73
CA LYS A 104 9.26 -13.76 -3.18
C LYS A 104 9.94 -14.24 -4.46
N LYS A 105 10.02 -15.56 -4.59
CA LYS A 105 10.28 -16.29 -5.84
C LYS A 105 8.93 -16.63 -6.45
N ASN A 106 8.67 -16.16 -7.66
CA ASN A 106 7.43 -16.41 -8.43
C ASN A 106 6.12 -15.88 -7.81
N GLN A 107 5.13 -15.66 -8.67
CA GLN A 107 3.79 -15.13 -8.32
C GLN A 107 2.87 -16.19 -7.70
N SER A 108 3.37 -17.22 -7.03
CA SER A 108 2.50 -18.20 -6.35
C SER A 108 1.69 -17.47 -5.27
N PHE A 109 0.38 -17.28 -5.54
CA PHE A 109 -0.54 -16.47 -4.73
C PHE A 109 -1.15 -17.22 -3.54
N ASP A 110 -0.94 -18.54 -3.45
CA ASP A 110 -1.70 -19.42 -2.55
C ASP A 110 -1.35 -19.27 -1.04
N GLN A 111 -0.39 -18.40 -0.68
CA GLN A 111 0.11 -18.26 0.69
C GLN A 111 0.45 -16.80 1.07
N TRP A 112 -0.35 -15.81 0.66
CA TRP A 112 -0.06 -14.39 0.93
C TRP A 112 -0.47 -13.88 2.32
N GLY A 113 -0.86 -14.79 3.24
CA GLY A 113 -1.21 -14.41 4.61
C GLY A 113 -1.22 -15.56 5.63
N THR A 114 -0.65 -16.73 5.31
CA THR A 114 -0.68 -17.93 6.18
C THR A 114 0.63 -18.21 6.91
N GLU A 115 1.66 -17.39 6.73
CA GLU A 115 2.91 -17.59 7.47
C GLU A 115 2.80 -16.99 8.88
N SER A 116 2.59 -17.92 9.80
CA SER A 116 2.32 -17.83 11.23
C SER A 116 3.43 -17.20 12.08
N ASP A 117 4.13 -16.18 11.59
CA ASP A 117 5.14 -15.50 12.38
C ASP A 117 5.21 -14.01 12.05
N SER A 118 4.18 -13.27 12.47
CA SER A 118 4.12 -11.80 12.38
C SER A 118 5.31 -11.10 13.05
N SER A 119 6.12 -11.82 13.82
CA SER A 119 7.38 -11.35 14.39
C SER A 119 8.49 -11.11 13.35
N GLN A 120 8.32 -11.64 12.13
CA GLN A 120 9.29 -11.50 11.04
C GLN A 120 9.01 -10.31 10.14
N PHE A 121 7.83 -9.69 10.23
CA PHE A 121 7.48 -8.55 9.40
C PHE A 121 7.95 -7.25 10.03
N HIS A 122 8.71 -6.48 9.26
CA HIS A 122 8.96 -5.08 9.56
C HIS A 122 7.78 -4.28 9.03
N TYR A 123 6.91 -3.81 9.91
CA TYR A 123 5.83 -2.91 9.52
C TYR A 123 6.34 -1.48 9.32
N TYR A 124 5.75 -0.79 8.36
CA TYR A 124 5.82 0.65 8.23
C TYR A 124 4.58 1.25 8.88
N ASP A 125 4.82 2.02 9.93
CA ASP A 125 3.77 2.75 10.64
C ASP A 125 3.59 4.12 9.98
N SER A 126 2.46 4.28 9.29
CA SER A 126 2.03 5.53 8.66
C SER A 126 0.90 6.14 9.48
N GLU A 127 1.10 7.39 9.93
CA GLU A 127 0.04 8.17 10.58
C GLU A 127 -1.17 8.37 9.65
N VAL A 128 -0.94 8.44 8.33
CA VAL A 128 -2.00 8.57 7.34
C VAL A 128 -2.83 7.29 7.24
N LEU A 129 -2.18 6.12 7.13
CA LEU A 129 -2.88 4.84 7.09
C LEU A 129 -3.63 4.55 8.40
N ASP A 130 -3.03 4.90 9.54
CA ASP A 130 -3.67 4.80 10.85
C ASP A 130 -4.94 5.68 10.94
N ASN A 131 -4.87 6.92 10.47
CA ASN A 131 -6.02 7.82 10.41
C ASN A 131 -7.10 7.32 9.44
N ILE A 132 -6.70 6.78 8.28
CA ILE A 132 -7.64 6.16 7.33
C ILE A 132 -8.40 5.02 8.01
N TYR A 133 -7.69 4.11 8.68
CA TYR A 133 -8.31 2.99 9.38
C TYR A 133 -9.25 3.47 10.51
N SER A 134 -8.75 4.39 11.34
CA SER A 134 -9.50 4.96 12.45
C SER A 134 -10.79 5.65 11.99
N TYR A 135 -10.79 6.38 10.88
CA TYR A 135 -12.01 7.00 10.34
C TYR A 135 -12.93 6.01 9.64
N ALA A 136 -12.37 5.01 8.94
CA ALA A 136 -13.11 3.96 8.28
C ALA A 136 -13.94 3.12 9.28
N TYR A 137 -13.44 2.90 10.50
CA TYR A 137 -14.09 2.02 11.49
C TYR A 137 -14.52 2.71 12.80
N GLY A 138 -14.24 4.00 12.97
CA GLY A 138 -14.41 4.70 14.25
C GLY A 138 -15.84 4.87 14.77
N ARG A 139 -16.87 4.58 13.96
CA ARG A 139 -18.27 4.60 14.42
C ARG A 139 -19.14 3.59 13.66
N PRO A 140 -20.30 3.20 14.22
CA PRO A 140 -21.30 2.45 13.47
C PRO A 140 -21.67 3.19 12.17
N GLN A 141 -21.79 2.44 11.08
CA GLN A 141 -22.14 2.96 9.74
C GLN A 141 -21.07 3.88 9.10
N SER A 142 -19.83 3.89 9.62
CA SER A 142 -18.70 4.41 8.85
C SER A 142 -18.51 3.63 7.53
N LEU A 143 -17.71 4.21 6.64
CA LEU A 143 -17.42 3.66 5.31
C LEU A 143 -16.74 2.27 5.33
N GLY A 144 -16.08 1.90 6.44
CA GLY A 144 -15.44 0.60 6.66
C GLY A 144 -14.51 0.21 5.52
N ASN A 145 -14.65 -1.04 5.07
CA ASN A 145 -13.91 -1.60 3.94
C ASN A 145 -13.91 -0.70 2.69
N SER A 146 -14.96 0.09 2.44
CA SER A 146 -14.99 0.95 1.25
C SER A 146 -13.92 2.04 1.30
N ALA A 147 -13.69 2.62 2.49
CA ALA A 147 -12.63 3.61 2.69
C ALA A 147 -11.26 2.95 2.81
N GLU A 148 -11.15 1.84 3.53
CA GLU A 148 -9.89 1.10 3.68
C GLU A 148 -9.34 0.60 2.33
N PHE A 149 -10.18 -0.04 1.51
CA PHE A 149 -9.76 -0.53 0.21
C PHE A 149 -9.39 0.58 -0.75
N LEU A 150 -10.17 1.67 -0.81
CA LEU A 150 -9.92 2.72 -1.79
C LEU A 150 -8.78 3.63 -1.33
N LEU A 151 -8.89 4.17 -0.11
CA LEU A 151 -7.94 5.15 0.41
C LEU A 151 -6.69 4.50 0.95
N GLY A 152 -6.81 3.40 1.70
CA GLY A 152 -5.67 2.71 2.30
C GLY A 152 -4.75 2.11 1.24
N LEU A 153 -5.28 1.21 0.40
CA LEU A 153 -4.51 0.60 -0.69
C LEU A 153 -4.06 1.63 -1.73
N GLY A 154 -4.91 2.59 -2.08
CA GLY A 154 -4.55 3.65 -3.04
C GLY A 154 -3.42 4.54 -2.53
N TYR A 155 -3.49 4.99 -1.27
CA TYR A 155 -2.42 5.80 -0.68
C TYR A 155 -1.12 5.00 -0.51
N ALA A 156 -1.19 3.77 -0.02
CA ALA A 156 -0.03 2.89 0.05
C ALA A 156 0.60 2.64 -1.34
N SER A 157 -0.22 2.47 -2.37
CA SER A 157 0.25 2.33 -3.76
C SER A 157 1.02 3.57 -4.21
N SER A 158 0.57 4.77 -3.85
CA SER A 158 1.28 6.01 -4.18
C SER A 158 2.66 6.11 -3.51
N LEU A 159 2.78 5.68 -2.24
CA LEU A 159 4.06 5.62 -1.53
C LEU A 159 5.02 4.65 -2.21
N VAL A 160 4.54 3.46 -2.56
CA VAL A 160 5.36 2.43 -3.23
C VAL A 160 5.79 2.88 -4.63
N LEU A 161 4.89 3.47 -5.41
CA LEU A 161 5.20 4.04 -6.74
C LEU A 161 6.28 5.11 -6.63
N TYR A 162 6.11 6.07 -5.71
CA TYR A 162 7.05 7.16 -5.48
C TYR A 162 8.44 6.62 -5.08
N ALA A 163 8.49 5.64 -4.18
CA ALA A 163 9.73 5.02 -3.74
C ALA A 163 10.41 4.24 -4.87
N ALA A 164 9.64 3.47 -5.67
CA ALA A 164 10.17 2.72 -6.79
C ALA A 164 10.76 3.63 -7.88
N GLN A 165 10.09 4.75 -8.17
CA GLN A 165 10.59 5.79 -9.08
C GLN A 165 11.88 6.44 -8.55
N SER A 166 11.97 6.68 -7.25
CA SER A 166 13.12 7.33 -6.61
C SER A 166 14.35 6.40 -6.49
N PHE A 167 14.13 5.10 -6.24
CA PHE A 167 15.20 4.17 -5.84
C PHE A 167 15.44 2.99 -6.76
N GLY A 168 14.75 2.86 -7.91
CA GLY A 168 14.74 1.64 -8.73
C GLY A 168 16.08 0.88 -8.82
N LEU A 169 17.20 1.54 -9.05
CA LEU A 169 18.51 0.86 -9.10
C LEU A 169 19.01 0.28 -7.77
N GLN A 170 18.72 0.92 -6.63
CA GLN A 170 19.04 0.38 -5.30
C GLN A 170 18.20 -0.86 -5.00
N LEU A 171 16.95 -0.91 -5.47
CA LEU A 171 16.11 -2.10 -5.38
C LEU A 171 16.75 -3.27 -6.17
N LEU A 172 17.29 -2.99 -7.36
CA LEU A 172 17.96 -4.00 -8.19
C LEU A 172 19.33 -4.43 -7.70
N ALA A 173 20.06 -3.60 -6.96
CA ALA A 173 21.35 -3.99 -6.40
C ALA A 173 21.25 -5.29 -5.57
N THR A 174 20.01 -5.71 -5.26
CA THR A 174 19.66 -6.93 -4.55
C THR A 174 19.04 -8.05 -5.40
N SER A 175 18.82 -7.89 -6.72
CA SER A 175 18.18 -8.88 -7.62
C SER A 175 19.00 -9.13 -8.91
N THR A 176 18.81 -10.29 -9.56
CA THR A 176 19.70 -10.74 -10.65
C THR A 176 19.37 -10.21 -12.06
N SER A 177 18.21 -9.58 -12.31
CA SER A 177 17.99 -8.86 -13.60
C SER A 177 16.71 -8.00 -13.65
N GLN A 178 15.66 -8.40 -12.92
CA GLN A 178 14.34 -7.77 -12.90
C GLN A 178 13.70 -8.02 -11.53
N CYS A 179 12.89 -7.06 -11.06
CA CYS A 179 12.10 -7.21 -9.85
C CYS A 179 10.71 -6.59 -10.02
N ASP A 180 9.65 -7.39 -9.95
CA ASP A 180 8.28 -6.89 -9.98
C ASP A 180 7.88 -6.30 -8.63
N ILE A 181 7.21 -5.15 -8.67
CA ILE A 181 6.69 -4.46 -7.49
C ILE A 181 5.20 -4.70 -7.41
N THR A 182 4.75 -5.34 -6.34
CA THR A 182 3.34 -5.67 -6.12
C THR A 182 2.84 -5.10 -4.80
N ILE A 183 1.55 -4.81 -4.73
CA ILE A 183 0.88 -4.33 -3.52
C ILE A 183 -0.47 -5.00 -3.37
N GLY A 184 -0.95 -5.23 -2.15
CA GLY A 184 -2.25 -5.87 -1.94
C GLY A 184 -2.55 -6.14 -0.47
N PHE A 185 -3.74 -6.65 -0.19
CA PHE A 185 -4.10 -7.16 1.15
C PHE A 185 -3.83 -8.66 1.24
N ASP A 186 -3.42 -9.14 2.42
CA ASP A 186 -3.04 -10.55 2.66
C ASP A 186 -4.11 -11.59 2.32
N GLY A 187 -5.38 -11.19 2.42
CA GLY A 187 -6.54 -12.05 2.15
C GLY A 187 -7.23 -11.77 0.82
N GLY A 188 -6.64 -11.01 -0.10
CA GLY A 188 -7.40 -10.44 -1.21
C GLY A 188 -6.62 -10.03 -2.46
N GLU A 189 -7.02 -8.89 -3.01
CA GLU A 189 -6.57 -8.39 -4.31
C GLU A 189 -5.10 -7.95 -4.25
N ILE A 190 -4.36 -8.31 -5.29
CA ILE A 190 -2.96 -7.96 -5.48
C ILE A 190 -2.83 -7.29 -6.83
N GLU A 191 -2.15 -6.15 -6.84
CA GLU A 191 -1.85 -5.42 -8.05
C GLU A 191 -0.35 -5.28 -8.24
N THR A 192 0.11 -5.58 -9.45
CA THR A 192 1.46 -5.22 -9.89
C THR A 192 1.48 -3.74 -10.23
N LEU A 193 2.33 -2.98 -9.55
CA LEU A 193 2.51 -1.54 -9.78
C LEU A 193 3.47 -1.27 -10.94
N GLY A 194 4.41 -2.19 -11.17
CA GLY A 194 5.37 -2.12 -12.25
C GLY A 194 6.56 -3.03 -12.00
N THR A 195 7.60 -2.81 -12.78
CA THR A 195 8.78 -3.65 -12.80
C THR A 195 10.02 -2.78 -12.73
N VAL A 196 10.93 -3.11 -11.84
CA VAL A 196 12.25 -2.50 -11.78
C VAL A 196 13.19 -3.30 -12.67
N THR A 197 13.89 -2.60 -13.57
CA THR A 197 14.92 -3.16 -14.47
C THR A 197 16.17 -2.30 -14.42
N ARG A 198 17.28 -2.75 -15.03
CA ARG A 198 18.53 -1.95 -15.08
C ARG A 198 18.37 -0.55 -15.68
N SER A 199 17.27 -0.30 -16.41
CA SER A 199 16.93 1.01 -16.98
C SER A 199 16.10 1.89 -16.02
N GLY A 200 15.83 1.43 -14.80
CA GLY A 200 14.96 2.08 -13.82
C GLY A 200 13.62 1.37 -13.63
N PHE A 201 12.74 2.02 -12.87
CA PHE A 201 11.37 1.56 -12.66
C PHE A 201 10.50 1.83 -13.89
N GLN A 202 9.77 0.80 -14.32
CA GLN A 202 8.80 0.83 -15.40
C GLN A 202 7.42 0.57 -14.80
N PRO A 203 6.57 1.60 -14.62
CA PRO A 203 5.22 1.38 -14.11
C PRO A 203 4.47 0.43 -15.04
N LYS A 204 3.59 -0.41 -14.48
CA LYS A 204 2.77 -1.36 -15.24
C LYS A 204 2.09 -0.59 -16.36
N SER A 205 2.41 -1.00 -17.59
CA SER A 205 2.04 -0.24 -18.79
C SER A 205 0.54 -0.02 -18.85
N ARG A 206 0.17 1.20 -19.21
CA ARG A 206 -1.18 1.65 -19.59
C ARG A 206 -1.80 0.59 -20.50
N VAL A 207 -2.63 -0.30 -19.96
CA VAL A 207 -3.49 -1.12 -20.83
C VAL A 207 -4.48 -0.12 -21.42
N ASN A 208 -4.38 0.10 -22.73
CA ASN A 208 -5.36 0.84 -23.53
C ASN A 208 -6.70 0.11 -23.51
#